data_AF-A0A970BSU2-F1
#
_entry.id   AF-A0A970BSU2-F1
#
_cell.length_a   1.000
_cell.length_b   1.000
_cell.length_c   1.000
_cell.angle_alpha   90.00
_cell.angle_beta   90.00
_cell.angle_gamma   90.00
#
_symmetry.space_group_name_H-M   'P 1'
#
loop_
_entity.id
_entity.type
_entity.pdbx_description
1 polymer ?
#
loop_
_entity_poly.entity_id
_entity_poly.type
_entity_poly.pdbx_seq_one_letter_code
_entity_poly.pdbx_strand_id
1 'polypeptide(L)'
;LMREGELERTAAVFADLGVPVEIIDARDAFFAALRGVRDPEAKREAITQTFYRDVFGRLVRESGARTLLQGTILTDVDETVAGIKRQHNVFAQLGIDPQETFGYAIVEPLLQLRKDGVRKVGAALGLPAEVFARMPFPGPALAARVIGEATPERIATVRRATAIVERLLADSGAFQYLAVLHEDRVTGMRDGRRDFGQQIEVRCWDSVDARVASPTALPWETLRRLADEILAEVPGVVSVTYNLATKPPSTIEAV
;
A
#
# COMPACT_ATOMS: atom_id res chain seq x y z
N LEU A 1 4.79 -2.61 -7.91
CA LEU A 1 3.92 -3.03 -6.79
C LEU A 1 2.83 -2.01 -6.43
N MET A 2 2.77 -0.85 -7.09
CA MET A 2 1.80 0.23 -6.78
C MET A 2 0.42 -0.02 -7.40
N ARG A 3 -0.56 0.79 -6.97
CA ARG A 3 -1.90 0.89 -7.54
C ARG A 3 -1.87 1.30 -9.01
N GLU A 4 -2.98 1.06 -9.69
CA GLU A 4 -3.18 1.50 -11.07
C GLU A 4 -3.16 3.03 -11.17
N GLY A 5 -2.44 3.57 -12.15
CA GLY A 5 -2.32 5.01 -12.38
C GLY A 5 -1.65 5.81 -11.25
N GLU A 6 -1.04 5.16 -10.25
CA GLU A 6 -0.47 5.86 -9.09
C GLU A 6 0.72 6.73 -9.48
N LEU A 7 1.55 6.22 -10.37
CA LEU A 7 2.79 6.85 -10.80
C LEU A 7 2.50 8.14 -11.58
N GLU A 8 1.62 8.03 -12.57
CA GLU A 8 1.20 9.12 -13.45
C GLU A 8 0.51 10.22 -12.66
N ARG A 9 -0.38 9.84 -11.72
CA ARG A 9 -1.04 10.79 -10.82
C ARG A 9 -0.06 11.51 -9.90
N THR A 10 0.89 10.78 -9.32
CA THR A 10 1.90 11.38 -8.43
C THR A 10 2.77 12.38 -9.19
N ALA A 11 3.25 12.00 -10.38
CA ALA A 11 4.07 12.87 -11.21
C ALA A 11 3.32 14.15 -11.63
N ALA A 12 2.03 14.02 -12.01
CA ALA A 12 1.20 15.16 -12.38
C ALA A 12 1.02 16.16 -11.22
N VAL A 13 0.67 15.67 -10.02
CA VAL A 13 0.47 16.51 -8.83
C VAL A 13 1.73 17.32 -8.50
N PHE A 14 2.90 16.70 -8.50
CA PHE A 14 4.14 17.40 -8.20
C PHE A 14 4.60 18.34 -9.32
N ALA A 15 4.32 17.99 -10.59
CA ALA A 15 4.59 18.87 -11.72
C ALA A 15 3.78 20.19 -11.61
N ASP A 16 2.52 20.11 -11.21
CA ASP A 16 1.66 21.30 -10.98
C ASP A 16 2.18 22.21 -9.85
N LEU A 17 2.96 21.63 -8.92
CA LEU A 17 3.62 22.36 -7.82
C LEU A 17 5.02 22.88 -8.20
N GLY A 18 5.47 22.64 -9.43
CA GLY A 18 6.83 22.98 -9.87
C GLY A 18 7.93 22.16 -9.20
N VAL A 19 7.58 20.99 -8.63
CA VAL A 19 8.54 20.08 -8.01
C VAL A 19 8.94 19.01 -9.03
N PRO A 20 10.22 18.95 -9.45
CA PRO A 20 10.67 17.91 -10.36
C PRO A 20 10.60 16.54 -9.69
N VAL A 21 9.98 15.57 -10.37
CA VAL A 21 9.92 14.17 -9.91
C VAL A 21 10.66 13.29 -10.90
N GLU A 22 11.68 12.59 -10.41
CA GLU A 22 12.34 11.54 -11.15
C GLU A 22 11.67 10.18 -10.88
N ILE A 23 11.27 9.50 -11.95
CA ILE A 23 10.66 8.17 -11.88
C ILE A 23 11.75 7.13 -12.13
N ILE A 24 12.01 6.32 -11.11
CA ILE A 24 12.96 5.20 -11.20
C ILE A 24 12.21 3.89 -11.39
N ASP A 25 12.43 3.22 -12.53
CA ASP A 25 11.93 1.87 -12.75
C ASP A 25 12.84 0.84 -12.04
N ALA A 26 12.37 0.36 -10.89
CA ALA A 26 13.03 -0.69 -10.13
C ALA A 26 12.21 -2.00 -10.09
N ARG A 27 11.25 -2.18 -11.01
CA ARG A 27 10.31 -3.32 -10.97
C ARG A 27 11.03 -4.66 -10.89
N ASP A 28 12.06 -4.86 -11.70
CA ASP A 28 12.79 -6.12 -11.78
C ASP A 28 13.52 -6.44 -10.46
N ALA A 29 14.10 -5.43 -9.80
CA ALA A 29 14.76 -5.61 -8.51
C ALA A 29 13.76 -6.09 -7.44
N PHE A 30 12.58 -5.46 -7.36
CA PHE A 30 11.56 -5.84 -6.39
C PHE A 30 10.98 -7.23 -6.68
N PHE A 31 10.69 -7.58 -7.94
CA PHE A 31 10.18 -8.91 -8.26
C PHE A 31 11.23 -10.01 -8.14
N ALA A 32 12.51 -9.71 -8.38
CA ALA A 32 13.59 -10.64 -8.10
C ALA A 32 13.69 -10.95 -6.59
N ALA A 33 13.59 -9.94 -5.73
CA ALA A 33 13.65 -10.11 -4.28
C ALA A 33 12.43 -10.84 -3.70
N LEU A 34 11.26 -10.76 -4.34
CA LEU A 34 10.03 -11.43 -3.90
C LEU A 34 9.90 -12.87 -4.40
N ARG A 35 10.80 -13.33 -5.28
CA ARG A 35 10.71 -14.66 -5.89
C ARG A 35 10.81 -15.76 -4.82
N GLY A 36 9.80 -16.63 -4.78
CA GLY A 36 9.67 -17.71 -3.81
C GLY A 36 9.36 -17.26 -2.37
N VAL A 37 9.22 -15.96 -2.11
CA VAL A 37 8.94 -15.43 -0.77
C VAL A 37 7.43 -15.44 -0.54
N ARG A 38 6.99 -16.21 0.46
CA ARG A 38 5.57 -16.41 0.76
C ARG A 38 5.16 -15.86 2.13
N ASP A 39 6.06 -15.93 3.10
CA ASP A 39 5.84 -15.39 4.45
C ASP A 39 5.63 -13.86 4.41
N PRO A 40 4.58 -13.33 5.05
CA PRO A 40 4.28 -11.91 4.99
C PRO A 40 5.36 -10.98 5.53
N GLU A 41 5.98 -11.33 6.66
CA GLU A 41 7.04 -10.54 7.27
C GLU A 41 8.32 -10.62 6.44
N ALA A 42 8.63 -11.79 5.87
CA ALA A 42 9.74 -11.94 4.91
C ALA A 42 9.52 -11.11 3.64
N LYS A 43 8.29 -11.02 3.12
CA LYS A 43 7.98 -10.12 1.98
C LYS A 43 8.18 -8.65 2.35
N ARG A 44 7.73 -8.24 3.54
CA ARG A 44 7.93 -6.88 4.05
C ARG A 44 9.42 -6.56 4.16
N GLU A 45 10.20 -7.48 4.73
CA GLU A 45 11.64 -7.34 4.88
C GLU A 45 12.33 -7.27 3.51
N ALA A 46 11.99 -8.17 2.58
CA ALA A 46 12.56 -8.18 1.23
C ALA A 46 12.32 -6.84 0.50
N ILE A 47 11.09 -6.31 0.54
CA ILE A 47 10.76 -5.01 -0.06
C ILE A 47 11.55 -3.88 0.61
N THR A 48 11.64 -3.90 1.93
CA THR A 48 12.36 -2.87 2.70
C THR A 48 13.84 -2.88 2.32
N GLN A 49 14.48 -4.05 2.33
CA GLN A 49 15.88 -4.22 1.94
C GLN A 49 16.13 -3.76 0.50
N THR A 50 15.31 -4.21 -0.44
CA THR A 50 15.45 -3.83 -1.85
C THR A 50 15.31 -2.33 -2.04
N PHE A 51 14.35 -1.69 -1.38
CA PHE A 51 14.20 -0.24 -1.45
C PHE A 51 15.45 0.47 -0.93
N TYR A 52 15.89 0.19 0.30
CA TYR A 52 16.95 0.97 0.94
C TYR A 52 18.35 0.64 0.42
N ARG A 53 18.68 -0.65 0.28
CA ARG A 53 20.02 -1.11 -0.06
C ARG A 53 20.27 -1.11 -1.57
N ASP A 54 19.32 -1.66 -2.33
CA ASP A 54 19.57 -1.99 -3.74
C ASP A 54 19.18 -0.83 -4.68
N VAL A 55 18.17 -0.03 -4.30
CA VAL A 55 17.65 1.07 -5.13
C VAL A 55 18.06 2.44 -4.56
N PHE A 56 17.52 2.81 -3.40
CA PHE A 56 17.62 4.16 -2.85
C PHE A 56 19.06 4.55 -2.49
N GLY A 57 19.79 3.67 -1.80
CA GLY A 57 21.18 3.94 -1.42
C GLY A 57 22.12 4.18 -2.62
N ARG A 58 21.81 3.62 -3.80
CA ARG A 58 22.54 3.92 -5.04
C ARG A 58 22.17 5.31 -5.58
N LEU A 59 20.87 5.62 -5.66
CA LEU A 59 20.37 6.91 -6.15
C LEU A 59 20.91 8.08 -5.33
N VAL A 60 20.95 7.96 -4.00
CA VAL A 60 21.47 9.03 -3.15
C VAL A 60 22.95 9.30 -3.44
N ARG A 61 23.76 8.24 -3.55
CA ARG A 61 25.19 8.36 -3.90
C ARG A 61 25.40 9.00 -5.28
N GLU A 62 24.59 8.60 -6.26
CA GLU A 62 24.64 9.15 -7.63
C GLU A 62 24.18 10.63 -7.68
N SER A 63 23.22 11.02 -6.85
CA SER A 63 22.67 12.38 -6.83
C SER A 63 23.62 13.44 -6.26
N GLY A 64 24.56 13.04 -5.40
CA GLY A 64 25.41 13.98 -4.64
C GLY A 64 24.64 14.85 -3.64
N ALA A 65 23.39 14.50 -3.31
CA ALA A 65 22.58 15.23 -2.35
C ALA A 65 23.22 15.19 -0.95
N ARG A 66 23.26 16.36 -0.29
CA ARG A 66 23.78 16.50 1.09
C ARG A 66 22.70 16.45 2.15
N THR A 67 21.43 16.48 1.73
CA THR A 67 20.29 16.55 2.63
C THR A 67 19.17 15.66 2.13
N LEU A 68 18.61 14.84 3.02
CA LEU A 68 17.43 14.03 2.79
C LEU A 68 16.25 14.61 3.58
N LEU A 69 15.18 14.95 2.90
CA LEU A 69 13.93 15.38 3.54
C LEU A 69 13.07 14.15 3.85
N GLN A 70 12.61 14.02 5.10
CA GLN A 70 11.68 12.98 5.52
C GLN A 70 10.41 13.58 6.11
N GLY A 71 9.27 12.99 5.77
CA GLY A 71 7.95 13.43 6.24
C GLY A 71 7.57 12.91 7.64
N THR A 72 8.54 12.60 8.50
CA THR A 72 8.30 12.08 9.85
C THR A 72 7.45 13.05 10.67
N ILE A 73 6.44 12.54 11.38
CA ILE A 73 5.51 13.33 12.22
C ILE A 73 5.60 12.97 13.70
N LEU A 74 4.99 13.77 14.58
CA LEU A 74 5.04 13.53 16.03
C LEU A 74 4.41 12.18 16.42
N THR A 75 3.31 11.80 15.75
CA THR A 75 2.64 10.50 15.98
C THR A 75 3.56 9.32 15.73
N ASP A 76 4.46 9.45 14.76
CA ASP A 76 5.42 8.41 14.37
C ASP A 76 6.52 8.21 15.42
N VAL A 77 6.91 9.29 16.10
CA VAL A 77 7.84 9.25 17.24
C VAL A 77 7.16 8.63 18.46
N ASP A 78 5.94 9.07 18.79
CA ASP A 78 5.16 8.57 19.94
C ASP A 78 4.96 7.04 19.86
N GLU A 79 4.57 6.53 18.69
CA GLU A 79 4.36 5.10 18.44
C GLU A 79 5.65 4.30 18.55
N THR A 80 6.78 4.94 18.29
CA THR A 80 8.07 4.29 18.43
C THR A 80 8.53 4.22 19.88
N VAL A 81 8.45 5.32 20.62
CA VAL A 81 8.84 5.35 22.03
C VAL A 81 7.99 4.36 22.84
N ALA A 82 6.74 4.16 22.43
CA ALA A 82 5.84 3.15 22.99
C ALA A 82 6.19 1.69 22.59
N GLY A 83 7.19 1.46 21.73
CA GLY A 83 7.57 0.13 21.25
C GLY A 83 6.57 -0.53 20.28
N ILE A 84 5.59 0.24 19.78
CA ILE A 84 4.48 -0.26 18.94
C ILE A 84 4.87 -0.22 17.46
N LYS A 85 5.65 0.79 17.04
CA LYS A 85 6.31 0.84 15.74
C LYS A 85 7.80 0.57 15.91
N ARG A 86 8.35 -0.28 15.04
CA ARG A 86 9.79 -0.27 14.79
C ARG A 86 10.13 1.10 14.17
N GLN A 87 10.77 1.98 14.95
CA GLN A 87 11.31 3.33 14.64
C GLN A 87 11.57 3.76 13.17
N HIS A 88 11.27 5.04 12.92
CA HIS A 88 11.34 5.75 11.64
C HIS A 88 12.71 5.94 10.98
N ASN A 89 13.80 5.51 11.62
CA ASN A 89 15.08 5.37 10.92
C ASN A 89 15.22 3.93 10.46
N VAL A 90 14.59 3.59 9.33
CA VAL A 90 14.85 2.29 8.68
C VAL A 90 16.35 2.10 8.50
N PHE A 91 17.09 3.17 8.19
CA PHE A 91 18.55 3.12 8.15
C PHE A 91 19.16 2.66 9.48
N ALA A 92 18.81 3.27 10.62
CA ALA A 92 19.34 2.85 11.93
C ALA A 92 18.93 1.42 12.33
N GLN A 93 17.73 0.97 11.94
CA GLN A 93 17.29 -0.42 12.16
C GLN A 93 18.04 -1.44 11.31
N LEU A 94 18.47 -1.02 10.13
CA LEU A 94 19.35 -1.78 9.25
C LEU A 94 20.82 -1.64 9.67
N GLY A 95 21.12 -0.92 10.77
CA GLY A 95 22.48 -0.65 11.23
C GLY A 95 23.26 0.33 10.36
N ILE A 96 22.57 1.12 9.55
CA ILE A 96 23.11 2.05 8.57
C ILE A 96 23.05 3.46 9.17
N ASP A 97 24.20 4.04 9.51
CA ASP A 97 24.29 5.48 9.77
C ASP A 97 24.23 6.22 8.42
N PRO A 98 23.18 7.03 8.14
CA PRO A 98 23.04 7.72 6.87
C PRO A 98 24.18 8.69 6.56
N GLN A 99 24.76 9.31 7.59
CA GLN A 99 25.86 10.24 7.44
C GLN A 99 27.16 9.49 7.11
N GLU A 100 27.44 8.37 7.78
CA GLU A 100 28.63 7.55 7.49
C GLU A 100 28.50 6.76 6.18
N THR A 101 27.31 6.25 5.87
CA THR A 101 27.10 5.31 4.75
C THR A 101 26.81 6.02 3.43
N PHE A 102 26.18 7.19 3.47
CA PHE A 102 25.73 7.88 2.27
C PHE A 102 26.06 9.38 2.22
N GLY A 103 26.59 9.97 3.30
CA GLY A 103 27.10 11.34 3.30
C GLY A 103 26.05 12.45 3.33
N TYR A 104 24.82 12.19 3.79
CA TYR A 104 23.76 13.19 3.86
C TYR A 104 23.17 13.36 5.28
N ALA A 105 22.73 14.60 5.56
CA ALA A 105 21.99 14.94 6.77
C ALA A 105 20.47 14.74 6.57
N ILE A 106 19.78 14.23 7.58
CA ILE A 106 18.31 14.08 7.56
C ILE A 106 17.66 15.36 8.10
N VAL A 107 16.62 15.85 7.42
CA VAL A 107 15.80 16.99 7.83
C VAL A 107 14.33 16.59 7.86
N GLU A 108 13.69 16.77 9.01
CA GLU A 108 12.31 16.31 9.28
C GLU A 108 11.39 17.51 9.60
N PRO A 109 10.90 18.24 8.57
CA PRO A 109 10.19 19.50 8.78
C PRO A 109 8.82 19.34 9.47
N LEU A 110 8.26 18.12 9.49
CA LEU A 110 6.92 17.84 10.02
C LEU A 110 6.94 17.21 11.42
N LEU A 111 8.12 17.07 12.03
CA LEU A 111 8.32 16.27 13.25
C LEU A 111 7.44 16.70 14.43
N GLN A 112 7.08 17.98 14.51
CA GLN A 112 6.25 18.54 15.59
C GLN A 112 4.74 18.42 15.34
N LEU A 113 4.32 17.95 14.16
CA LEU A 113 2.92 17.93 13.76
C LEU A 113 2.28 16.57 14.02
N ARG A 114 0.98 16.55 14.35
CA ARG A 114 0.14 15.36 14.29
C ARG A 114 -0.55 15.25 12.92
N LYS A 115 -1.21 14.12 12.63
CA LYS A 115 -1.84 13.85 11.33
C LYS A 115 -2.82 14.96 10.87
N ASP A 116 -3.60 15.52 11.78
CA ASP A 116 -4.51 16.62 11.51
C ASP A 116 -3.75 17.92 11.16
N GLY A 117 -2.64 18.19 11.84
CA GLY A 117 -1.74 19.30 11.56
C GLY A 117 -1.13 19.20 10.15
N VAL A 118 -0.66 18.02 9.75
CA VAL A 118 -0.12 17.81 8.38
C VAL A 118 -1.18 18.04 7.31
N ARG A 119 -2.43 17.60 7.54
CA ARG A 119 -3.54 17.86 6.60
C ARG A 119 -3.83 19.35 6.45
N LYS A 120 -3.80 20.12 7.55
CA LYS A 120 -3.97 21.58 7.52
C LYS A 120 -2.83 22.27 6.76
N VAL A 121 -1.58 21.82 6.96
CA VAL A 121 -0.42 22.32 6.20
C VAL A 121 -0.57 22.01 4.72
N GLY A 122 -0.95 20.79 4.35
CA GLY A 122 -1.18 20.41 2.95
C GLY A 122 -2.23 21.29 2.28
N ALA A 123 -3.36 21.55 2.96
CA ALA A 123 -4.39 22.45 2.46
C ALA A 123 -3.89 23.90 2.31
N ALA A 124 -3.11 24.40 3.28
CA ALA A 124 -2.54 25.74 3.22
C ALA A 124 -1.50 25.91 2.10
N LEU A 125 -0.81 24.84 1.72
CA LEU A 125 0.14 24.80 0.59
C LEU A 125 -0.55 24.61 -0.77
N GLY A 126 -1.88 24.49 -0.81
CA GLY A 126 -2.64 24.31 -2.06
C GLY A 126 -2.58 22.89 -2.63
N LEU A 127 -2.21 21.88 -1.83
CA LEU A 127 -2.25 20.49 -2.27
C LEU A 127 -3.71 20.07 -2.54
N PRO A 128 -3.98 19.28 -3.60
CA PRO A 128 -5.29 18.70 -3.82
C PRO A 128 -5.75 17.87 -2.60
N ALA A 129 -7.03 18.00 -2.23
CA ALA A 129 -7.57 17.31 -1.06
C ALA A 129 -7.34 15.80 -1.10
N GLU A 130 -7.42 15.21 -2.29
CA GLU A 130 -7.13 13.79 -2.52
C GLU A 130 -5.73 13.36 -2.03
N VAL A 131 -4.71 14.23 -2.07
CA VAL A 131 -3.34 13.88 -1.66
C VAL A 131 -3.26 13.64 -0.15
N PHE A 132 -3.91 14.47 0.65
CA PHE A 132 -3.86 14.39 2.12
C PHE A 132 -5.09 13.72 2.75
N ALA A 133 -6.17 13.52 1.99
CA ALA A 133 -7.37 12.82 2.42
C ALA A 133 -7.33 11.30 2.15
N ARG A 134 -6.38 10.85 1.33
CA ARG A 134 -6.22 9.44 0.92
C ARG A 134 -6.12 8.48 2.10
N MET A 135 -6.69 7.29 1.89
CA MET A 135 -6.53 6.15 2.78
C MET A 135 -5.05 5.74 2.87
N PRO A 136 -4.61 5.23 4.03
CA PRO A 136 -3.26 4.70 4.17
C PRO A 136 -3.04 3.55 3.17
N PHE A 137 -1.87 3.55 2.56
CA PHE A 137 -1.40 2.47 1.69
C PHE A 137 -0.18 1.83 2.34
N PRO A 138 -0.15 0.50 2.51
CA PRO A 138 0.92 -0.16 3.27
C PRO A 138 2.27 -0.03 2.58
N GLY A 139 3.36 -0.01 3.37
CA GLY A 139 4.74 0.01 2.87
C GLY A 139 5.06 -1.06 1.81
N PRO A 140 4.74 -2.35 2.01
CA PRO A 140 4.87 -3.39 0.98
C PRO A 140 3.91 -3.27 -0.21
N ALA A 141 3.11 -2.21 -0.28
CA ALA A 141 2.19 -1.90 -1.37
C ALA A 141 1.24 -3.08 -1.67
N LEU A 142 1.01 -3.40 -2.95
CA LEU A 142 0.13 -4.52 -3.33
C LEU A 142 0.70 -5.90 -2.95
N ALA A 143 1.96 -6.04 -2.54
CA ALA A 143 2.49 -7.34 -2.10
C ALA A 143 1.86 -7.81 -0.77
N ALA A 144 1.39 -6.87 0.06
CA ALA A 144 0.56 -7.16 1.24
C ALA A 144 -0.91 -7.42 0.91
N ARG A 145 -1.29 -7.35 -0.37
CA ARG A 145 -2.63 -7.69 -0.85
C ARG A 145 -2.66 -9.05 -1.55
N VAL A 146 -1.53 -9.76 -1.60
CA VAL A 146 -1.41 -11.07 -2.24
C VAL A 146 -1.00 -12.09 -1.18
N ILE A 147 -1.85 -13.05 -0.85
CA ILE A 147 -1.49 -14.17 0.02
C ILE A 147 -0.52 -15.07 -0.74
N GLY A 148 0.55 -15.51 -0.08
CA GLY A 148 1.63 -16.26 -0.72
C GLY A 148 2.56 -15.38 -1.57
N GLU A 149 3.08 -15.93 -2.66
CA GLU A 149 4.07 -15.27 -3.52
C GLU A 149 3.44 -14.13 -4.36
N ALA A 150 4.14 -13.00 -4.45
CA ALA A 150 3.69 -11.79 -5.14
C ALA A 150 4.32 -11.64 -6.55
N THR A 151 3.96 -12.55 -7.47
CA THR A 151 4.47 -12.52 -8.86
C THR A 151 3.91 -11.32 -9.66
N PRO A 152 4.53 -10.92 -10.79
CA PRO A 152 4.01 -9.86 -11.65
C PRO A 152 2.54 -10.06 -12.07
N GLU A 153 2.15 -11.29 -12.40
CA GLU A 153 0.81 -11.65 -12.83
C GLU A 153 -0.19 -11.53 -11.68
N ARG A 154 0.17 -12.04 -10.49
CA ARG A 154 -0.67 -11.93 -9.27
C ARG A 154 -0.85 -10.48 -8.85
N ILE A 155 0.21 -9.67 -8.93
CA ILE A 155 0.16 -8.24 -8.67
C ILE A 155 -0.71 -7.52 -9.71
N ALA A 156 -0.67 -7.91 -10.99
CA ALA A 156 -1.56 -7.34 -12.00
C ALA A 156 -3.03 -7.65 -11.72
N THR A 157 -3.34 -8.89 -11.32
CA THR A 157 -4.70 -9.32 -10.93
C THR A 157 -5.23 -8.50 -9.75
N VAL A 158 -4.49 -8.44 -8.64
CA VAL A 158 -4.95 -7.71 -7.45
C VAL A 158 -5.00 -6.19 -7.71
N ARG A 159 -4.15 -5.65 -8.59
CA ARG A 159 -4.18 -4.23 -8.97
C ARG A 159 -5.51 -3.86 -9.63
N ARG A 160 -5.97 -4.65 -10.60
CA ARG A 160 -7.26 -4.43 -11.27
C ARG A 160 -8.43 -4.57 -10.29
N ALA A 161 -8.42 -5.61 -9.47
CA ALA A 161 -9.42 -5.79 -8.43
C ALA A 161 -9.44 -4.61 -7.44
N THR A 162 -8.26 -4.10 -7.06
CA THR A 162 -8.11 -2.92 -6.19
C THR A 162 -8.72 -1.68 -6.85
N ALA A 163 -8.50 -1.45 -8.14
CA ALA A 163 -9.07 -0.31 -8.85
C ALA A 163 -10.61 -0.33 -8.85
N ILE A 164 -11.21 -1.51 -9.02
CA ILE A 164 -12.68 -1.69 -8.96
C ILE A 164 -13.20 -1.44 -7.55
N VAL A 165 -12.56 -2.04 -6.53
CA VAL A 165 -12.93 -1.84 -5.12
C VAL A 165 -12.82 -0.36 -4.72
N GLU A 166 -11.72 0.31 -5.04
CA GLU A 166 -11.52 1.72 -4.72
C GLU A 166 -12.58 2.60 -5.42
N ARG A 167 -12.88 2.33 -6.69
CA ARG A 167 -13.90 3.08 -7.45
C ARG A 167 -15.31 2.91 -6.88
N LEU A 168 -15.71 1.69 -6.53
CA LEU A 168 -17.07 1.40 -6.08
C LEU A 168 -17.33 1.77 -4.62
N LEU A 169 -16.27 1.85 -3.80
CA LEU A 169 -16.38 2.13 -2.36
C LEU A 169 -15.88 3.52 -1.96
N ALA A 170 -15.50 4.37 -2.93
CA ALA A 170 -15.03 5.73 -2.69
C ALA A 170 -15.94 6.53 -1.74
N ASP A 171 -17.25 6.44 -1.94
CA ASP A 171 -18.26 7.19 -1.18
C ASP A 171 -18.87 6.41 -0.01
N SER A 172 -18.31 5.25 0.34
CA SER A 172 -18.85 4.40 1.41
C SER A 172 -18.70 5.00 2.81
N GLY A 173 -17.79 5.96 2.99
CA GLY A 173 -17.42 6.52 4.29
C GLY A 173 -16.63 5.55 5.19
N ALA A 174 -16.29 4.35 4.68
CA ALA A 174 -15.52 3.36 5.42
C ALA A 174 -14.11 3.87 5.73
N PHE A 175 -13.54 3.39 6.84
CA PHE A 175 -12.19 3.74 7.26
C PHE A 175 -11.14 3.23 6.28
N GLN A 176 -11.29 1.98 5.83
CA GLN A 176 -10.40 1.39 4.84
C GLN A 176 -11.11 0.29 4.05
N TYR A 177 -10.84 0.22 2.75
CA TYR A 177 -11.23 -0.89 1.89
C TYR A 177 -10.08 -1.36 1.00
N LEU A 178 -10.08 -2.65 0.67
CA LEU A 178 -9.04 -3.31 -0.11
C LEU A 178 -9.52 -4.61 -0.76
N ALA A 179 -8.86 -4.98 -1.85
CA ALA A 179 -8.93 -6.32 -2.44
C ALA A 179 -7.74 -7.14 -1.98
N VAL A 180 -7.96 -8.40 -1.62
CA VAL A 180 -6.92 -9.40 -1.32
C VAL A 180 -7.03 -10.56 -2.30
N LEU A 181 -5.93 -10.91 -2.95
CA LEU A 181 -5.83 -12.09 -3.78
C LEU A 181 -5.40 -13.29 -2.93
N HIS A 182 -6.23 -14.33 -2.90
CA HIS A 182 -5.92 -15.59 -2.23
C HIS A 182 -4.86 -16.39 -2.99
N GLU A 183 -4.14 -17.25 -2.28
CA GLU A 183 -3.21 -18.21 -2.90
C GLU A 183 -3.97 -19.41 -3.47
N ASP A 184 -4.98 -19.88 -2.73
CA ASP A 184 -5.84 -20.97 -3.14
C ASP A 184 -6.65 -20.64 -4.39
N ARG A 185 -6.97 -21.70 -5.12
CA ARG A 185 -7.82 -21.64 -6.31
C ARG A 185 -9.12 -22.38 -6.02
N VAL A 186 -10.18 -21.93 -6.67
CA VAL A 186 -11.53 -22.45 -6.49
C VAL A 186 -12.18 -22.75 -7.82
N THR A 187 -13.16 -23.65 -7.82
CA THR A 187 -13.91 -24.02 -9.04
C THR A 187 -14.93 -22.96 -9.38
N GLY A 188 -15.00 -22.59 -10.65
CA GLY A 188 -16.04 -21.73 -11.22
C GLY A 188 -16.41 -22.19 -12.62
N MET A 189 -17.11 -21.32 -13.34
CA MET A 189 -17.53 -21.57 -14.72
C MET A 189 -17.15 -20.38 -15.59
N ARG A 190 -16.60 -20.64 -16.76
CA ARG A 190 -16.29 -19.64 -17.79
C ARG A 190 -16.63 -20.22 -19.16
N ASP A 191 -17.41 -19.49 -19.95
CA ASP A 191 -17.83 -19.89 -21.30
C ASP A 191 -18.43 -21.30 -21.37
N GLY A 192 -19.25 -21.66 -20.38
CA GLY A 192 -19.91 -22.97 -20.28
C GLY A 192 -18.99 -24.13 -19.90
N ARG A 193 -17.72 -23.87 -19.52
CA ARG A 193 -16.77 -24.89 -19.07
C ARG A 193 -16.35 -24.65 -17.62
N ARG A 194 -15.98 -25.73 -16.92
CA ARG A 194 -15.39 -25.62 -15.59
C ARG A 194 -14.05 -24.90 -15.69
N ASP A 195 -13.87 -23.89 -14.85
CA ASP A 195 -12.64 -23.15 -14.67
C ASP A 195 -12.15 -23.40 -13.25
N PHE A 196 -10.85 -23.62 -13.07
CA PHE A 196 -10.24 -23.56 -11.75
C PHE A 196 -9.54 -22.22 -11.72
N GLY A 197 -10.02 -21.30 -10.89
CA GLY A 197 -9.68 -19.88 -10.97
C GLY A 197 -9.27 -19.29 -9.62
N GLN A 198 -8.92 -18.01 -9.66
CA GLN A 198 -8.48 -17.23 -8.50
C GLN A 198 -9.67 -16.68 -7.71
N GLN A 199 -9.44 -16.38 -6.44
CA GLN A 199 -10.42 -15.76 -5.55
C GLN A 199 -9.94 -14.40 -5.04
N ILE A 200 -10.82 -13.41 -5.11
CA ILE A 200 -10.63 -12.09 -4.50
C ILE A 200 -11.49 -11.97 -3.25
N GLU A 201 -10.87 -11.61 -2.13
CA GLU A 201 -11.56 -11.21 -0.91
C GLU A 201 -11.61 -9.68 -0.86
N VAL A 202 -12.81 -9.12 -0.72
CA VAL A 202 -13.02 -7.70 -0.44
C VAL A 202 -13.09 -7.52 1.07
N ARG A 203 -12.28 -6.61 1.60
CA ARG A 203 -12.39 -6.12 2.97
C ARG A 203 -12.78 -4.66 2.92
N CYS A 204 -13.86 -4.28 3.59
CA CYS A 204 -14.27 -2.89 3.80
C CYS A 204 -14.66 -2.73 5.28
N TRP A 205 -14.04 -1.79 5.98
CA TRP A 205 -14.03 -1.76 7.44
C TRP A 205 -14.30 -0.36 7.98
N ASP A 206 -15.09 -0.30 9.05
CA ASP A 206 -15.33 0.89 9.85
C ASP A 206 -14.42 0.87 11.09
N SER A 207 -13.75 1.99 11.35
CA SER A 207 -12.87 2.16 12.51
C SER A 207 -12.61 3.64 12.78
N VAL A 208 -12.23 3.94 14.03
CA VAL A 208 -11.77 5.28 14.43
C VAL A 208 -10.25 5.36 14.44
N ASP A 209 -9.58 4.31 14.94
CA ASP A 209 -8.13 4.32 15.21
C ASP A 209 -7.38 3.08 14.69
N ALA A 210 -8.05 2.23 13.90
CA ALA A 210 -7.56 0.95 13.40
C ALA A 210 -7.20 -0.09 14.47
N ARG A 211 -7.42 0.15 15.78
CA ARG A 211 -7.18 -0.86 16.84
C ARG A 211 -8.34 -1.83 16.96
N VAL A 212 -9.55 -1.30 16.95
CA VAL A 212 -10.81 -2.05 16.88
C VAL A 212 -11.55 -1.65 15.62
N ALA A 213 -12.07 -2.63 14.90
CA ALA A 213 -12.73 -2.35 13.63
C ALA A 213 -13.73 -3.46 13.28
N SER A 214 -14.79 -3.09 12.56
CA SER A 214 -15.87 -3.98 12.13
C SER A 214 -16.04 -3.91 10.62
N PRO A 215 -16.48 -5.00 9.96
CA PRO A 215 -16.80 -4.95 8.55
C PRO A 215 -17.94 -3.94 8.30
N THR A 216 -17.77 -3.06 7.32
CA THR A 216 -18.79 -2.08 6.94
C THR A 216 -20.03 -2.84 6.43
N ALA A 217 -21.21 -2.46 6.89
CA ALA A 217 -22.47 -3.06 6.44
C ALA A 217 -22.87 -2.49 5.06
N LEU A 218 -22.13 -2.88 4.02
CA LEU A 218 -22.40 -2.43 2.66
C LEU A 218 -23.77 -2.91 2.18
N PRO A 219 -24.54 -2.07 1.46
CA PRO A 219 -25.78 -2.52 0.82
C PRO A 219 -25.53 -3.74 -0.05
N TRP A 220 -26.46 -4.69 -0.05
CA TRP A 220 -26.34 -5.92 -0.84
C TRP A 220 -26.14 -5.65 -2.34
N GLU A 221 -26.75 -4.58 -2.85
CA GLU A 221 -26.56 -4.12 -4.23
C GLU A 221 -25.10 -3.74 -4.53
N THR A 222 -24.45 -3.03 -3.61
CA THR A 222 -23.03 -2.68 -3.72
C THR A 222 -22.15 -3.93 -3.73
N LEU A 223 -22.45 -4.92 -2.86
CA LEU A 223 -21.73 -6.20 -2.83
C LEU A 223 -21.89 -6.99 -4.13
N ARG A 224 -23.10 -7.02 -4.69
CA ARG A 224 -23.36 -7.66 -6.00
C ARG A 224 -22.59 -6.96 -7.11
N ARG A 225 -22.63 -5.64 -7.15
CA ARG A 225 -21.93 -4.85 -8.16
C ARG A 225 -20.41 -5.05 -8.09
N LEU A 226 -19.83 -5.11 -6.88
CA LEU A 226 -18.43 -5.48 -6.67
C LEU A 226 -18.12 -6.85 -7.27
N ALA A 227 -18.94 -7.86 -6.97
CA ALA A 227 -18.74 -9.21 -7.49
C ALA A 227 -18.84 -9.24 -9.02
N ASP A 228 -19.89 -8.64 -9.58
CA ASP A 228 -20.16 -8.62 -11.03
C ASP A 228 -19.01 -7.94 -11.80
N GLU A 229 -18.57 -6.75 -11.37
CA GLU A 229 -17.49 -6.02 -12.04
C GLU A 229 -16.13 -6.73 -11.88
N ILE A 230 -15.81 -7.29 -10.71
CA ILE A 230 -14.55 -8.04 -10.51
C ILE A 230 -14.53 -9.29 -11.39
N LEU A 231 -15.62 -10.06 -11.44
CA LEU A 231 -15.69 -11.29 -12.25
C LEU A 231 -15.64 -11.01 -13.76
N ALA A 232 -16.19 -9.88 -14.19
CA ALA A 232 -16.18 -9.46 -15.59
C ALA A 232 -14.82 -8.89 -16.04
N GLU A 233 -14.19 -8.04 -15.23
CA GLU A 233 -13.05 -7.22 -15.65
C GLU A 233 -11.68 -7.77 -15.22
N VAL A 234 -11.63 -8.71 -14.27
CA VAL A 234 -10.37 -9.26 -13.73
C VAL A 234 -10.14 -10.69 -14.26
N PRO A 235 -9.23 -10.87 -15.24
CA PRO A 235 -9.01 -12.18 -15.87
C PRO A 235 -8.58 -13.25 -14.87
N GLY A 236 -9.18 -14.44 -15.01
CA GLY A 236 -8.84 -15.61 -14.21
C GLY A 236 -9.39 -15.61 -12.78
N VAL A 237 -10.11 -14.58 -12.34
CA VAL A 237 -10.90 -14.59 -11.10
C VAL A 237 -12.24 -15.28 -11.39
N VAL A 238 -12.68 -16.13 -10.46
CA VAL A 238 -13.95 -16.88 -10.56
C VAL A 238 -14.76 -16.85 -9.26
N SER A 239 -14.21 -16.28 -8.19
CA SER A 239 -14.86 -16.17 -6.89
C SER A 239 -14.54 -14.83 -6.25
N VAL A 240 -15.55 -14.21 -5.65
CA VAL A 240 -15.43 -12.97 -4.89
C VAL A 240 -16.08 -13.18 -3.53
N THR A 241 -15.36 -12.88 -2.47
CA THR A 241 -15.84 -13.00 -1.09
C THR A 241 -15.79 -11.66 -0.37
N TYR A 242 -16.55 -11.52 0.72
CA TYR A 242 -16.54 -10.34 1.57
C TYR A 242 -16.19 -10.74 3.00
N ASN A 243 -15.23 -10.05 3.62
CA ASN A 243 -14.81 -10.35 4.99
C ASN A 243 -15.81 -9.82 6.02
N LEU A 244 -16.28 -10.69 6.91
CA LEU A 244 -17.23 -10.36 7.98
C LEU A 244 -16.63 -10.44 9.38
N ALA A 245 -15.33 -10.72 9.50
CA ALA A 245 -14.67 -10.86 10.80
C ALA A 245 -14.33 -9.48 11.38
N THR A 246 -14.47 -9.32 12.69
CA THR A 246 -14.04 -8.10 13.40
C THR A 246 -12.53 -8.14 13.68
N LYS A 247 -11.97 -6.97 14.01
CA LYS A 247 -10.65 -6.84 14.65
C LYS A 247 -10.86 -6.44 16.10
N PRO A 248 -10.45 -7.27 17.07
CA PRO A 248 -10.03 -8.69 16.95
C PRO A 248 -11.20 -9.63 16.57
N PRO A 249 -10.95 -10.90 16.14
CA PRO A 249 -9.65 -11.59 16.08
C PRO A 249 -8.87 -11.40 14.78
N SER A 250 -9.48 -10.81 13.74
CA SER A 250 -8.81 -10.59 12.46
C SER A 250 -7.97 -9.30 12.46
N THR A 251 -7.35 -9.01 11.34
CA THR A 251 -6.62 -7.77 11.05
C THR A 251 -7.18 -7.13 9.77
N ILE A 252 -7.00 -5.82 9.62
CA ILE A 252 -7.46 -5.10 8.41
C ILE A 252 -6.74 -5.67 7.17
N GLU A 253 -5.42 -5.80 7.24
CA GLU A 253 -4.60 -6.48 6.24
C GLU A 253 -4.68 -8.01 6.40
N ALA A 254 -4.44 -8.75 5.31
CA ALA A 254 -4.43 -10.22 5.31
C ALA A 254 -3.02 -10.83 5.27
N VAL A 255 -1.99 -9.99 5.11
CA VAL A 255 -0.60 -10.32 4.88
C VAL A 255 0.23 -9.33 5.68
#